data_AF-A0AAW2SIN3-F1
#
_entry.id   AF-A0AAW2SIN3-F1
#
_cell.length_a   1.000
_cell.length_b   1.000
_cell.length_c   1.000
_cell.angle_alpha   90.00
_cell.angle_beta   90.00
_cell.angle_gamma   90.00
#
_symmetry.space_group_name_H-M   'P 1'
#
loop_
_entity.id
_entity.type
_entity.pdbx_description
1 polymer ?
#
loop_
_entity_poly.entity_id
_entity_poly.type
_entity_poly.pdbx_seq_one_letter_code
_entity_poly.pdbx_strand_id
1 'polypeptide(L)' 'IIGSNPEEQQKMFGRHFEIEDELVSKISRNSLDALKEHYADDLSVEEKRLLFKLKKLFKIP' A
#
# COMPACT_ATOMS: atom_id res chain seq x y z
N ILE A 1 16.44 -3.14 6.94
CA ILE A 1 15.16 -2.48 7.24
C ILE A 1 14.53 -3.30 8.35
N ILE A 2 14.68 -2.87 9.61
CA ILE A 2 13.96 -3.50 10.73
C ILE A 2 12.76 -2.58 10.93
N GLY A 3 11.55 -3.09 10.65
CA GLY A 3 10.33 -2.32 10.82
C GLY A 3 10.17 -1.94 12.28
N SER A 4 10.15 -0.64 12.59
CA SER A 4 10.00 -0.13 13.95
C SER A 4 8.56 -0.27 14.48
N ASN A 5 7.63 -0.76 13.65
CA ASN A 5 6.25 -1.00 14.02
C ASN A 5 6.03 -2.46 14.45
N PRO A 6 5.33 -2.71 15.57
CA PRO A 6 5.08 -4.07 16.06
C PRO A 6 4.36 -4.98 15.06
N GLU A 7 3.49 -4.45 14.19
CA GLU A 7 2.88 -5.21 13.08
C GLU A 7 3.88 -5.67 12.00
N GLU A 8 4.93 -4.87 11.74
CA GLU A 8 5.98 -5.24 10.78
C GLU A 8 6.94 -6.25 11.39
N GLN A 9 7.20 -6.14 12.69
CA GLN A 9 8.08 -7.04 13.43
C GLN A 9 7.52 -8.48 13.54
N GLN A 10 6.21 -8.66 13.36
CA GLN A 10 5.57 -9.98 13.35
C GLN A 10 5.69 -10.72 12.01
N LYS A 11 6.06 -10.05 10.91
CA LYS A 11 6.22 -10.69 9.61
C LYS A 11 7.66 -11.12 9.40
N MET A 12 7.84 -12.42 9.20
CA MET A 12 9.16 -13.06 9.02
C MET A 12 9.33 -13.52 7.58
N PHE A 13 10.46 -13.17 6.98
CA PHE A 13 10.91 -13.70 5.69
C PHE A 13 11.04 -15.23 5.76
N GLY A 14 10.52 -15.95 4.76
CA GLY A 14 10.47 -17.42 4.71
C GLY A 14 9.32 -18.06 5.51
N ARG A 15 8.45 -17.26 6.15
CA ARG A 15 7.22 -17.75 6.79
C ARG A 15 5.97 -16.96 6.41
N HIS A 16 6.08 -15.64 6.34
CA HIS A 16 4.96 -14.74 6.03
C HIS A 16 5.07 -14.15 4.62
N PHE A 17 6.27 -14.08 4.06
CA PHE A 17 6.55 -13.65 2.70
C PHE A 17 7.90 -14.22 2.23
N GLU A 18 8.04 -14.42 0.93
CA GLU A 18 9.24 -14.90 0.26
C GLU A 18 9.92 -13.78 -0.55
N ILE A 19 11.03 -14.09 -1.23
CA ILE A 19 11.76 -13.09 -2.03
C ILE A 19 11.01 -12.70 -3.30
N GLU A 20 10.15 -13.59 -3.80
CA GLU A 20 9.35 -13.38 -5.00
C GLU A 20 8.07 -12.57 -4.71
N ASP A 21 7.72 -12.39 -3.43
CA ASP A 21 6.55 -11.61 -3.04
C ASP A 21 6.77 -10.11 -3.25
N GLU A 22 5.88 -9.48 -4.03
CA GLU A 22 5.89 -8.03 -4.26
C GLU A 22 5.47 -7.28 -2.99
N LEU A 23 6.38 -6.47 -2.45
CA LEU A 23 6.06 -5.58 -1.33
C LEU A 23 5.32 -4.35 -1.84
N VAL A 24 4.09 -4.21 -1.38
CA VAL A 24 3.23 -3.07 -1.69
C VAL A 24 2.92 -2.25 -0.45
N SER A 25 2.74 -0.94 -0.62
CA SER A 25 2.32 -0.06 0.47
C SER A 25 0.91 -0.43 0.93
N LYS A 26 0.73 -0.59 2.24
CA LYS A 26 -0.58 -0.87 2.86
C LYS A 26 -1.44 0.39 2.77
N ILE A 27 -2.35 0.43 1.81
CA ILE A 27 -3.30 1.54 1.66
C ILE A 27 -4.62 1.20 2.36
N SER A 28 -5.24 2.20 2.98
CA SER A 28 -6.57 2.12 3.59
C SER A 28 -7.55 3.05 2.88
N ARG A 29 -8.86 2.85 3.07
CA ARG A 29 -9.89 3.72 2.48
C ARG A 29 -9.67 5.19 2.86
N ASN A 30 -9.44 5.46 4.14
CA ASN A 30 -9.19 6.81 4.65
C ASN A 30 -7.96 7.46 4.00
N SER A 31 -6.89 6.70 3.77
CA SER A 31 -5.68 7.19 3.10
C SER A 31 -5.95 7.55 1.64
N LEU A 32 -6.77 6.76 0.94
CA LEU A 32 -7.17 7.05 -0.44
C LEU A 32 -8.05 8.31 -0.54
N ASP A 33 -8.98 8.49 0.39
CA ASP A 33 -9.84 9.66 0.39
C ASP A 33 -9.04 10.93 0.73
N ALA A 34 -8.12 10.88 1.69
CA ALA A 34 -7.21 11.99 1.98
C ALA A 34 -6.32 12.37 0.78
N LEU A 35 -5.80 11.37 0.06
CA LEU A 35 -5.03 11.59 -1.18
C LEU A 35 -5.86 12.27 -2.27
N LYS A 36 -7.14 11.91 -2.40
CA LYS A 36 -8.04 12.56 -3.36
C LYS A 36 -8.45 13.96 -2.94
N GLU A 37 -8.62 14.20 -1.64
CA GLU A 37 -9.07 15.49 -1.13
C GLU A 37 -7.96 16.55 -1.18
N HIS A 38 -6.71 16.15 -0.88
CA HIS A 38 -5.61 17.10 -0.73
C HIS A 38 -4.57 17.07 -1.86
N TYR A 39 -4.47 15.97 -2.60
CA TYR A 39 -3.37 15.73 -3.57
C TYR A 39 -3.87 15.24 -4.93
N ALA A 40 -5.16 15.37 -5.25
CA ALA A 40 -5.71 14.89 -6.51
C ALA A 40 -5.05 15.54 -7.74
N ASP A 41 -4.67 16.81 -7.64
CA ASP A 41 -4.04 17.59 -8.71
C ASP A 41 -2.54 17.27 -8.85
N ASP A 42 -1.87 16.93 -7.75
CA ASP A 42 -0.45 16.54 -7.74
C ASP A 42 -0.21 15.09 -8.18
N LEU A 43 -1.26 14.26 -8.14
CA LEU A 43 -1.16 12.86 -8.56
C LEU A 43 -1.04 12.73 -10.08
N SER A 44 0.08 12.14 -10.51
CA SER A 44 0.30 11.77 -11.90
C SER A 44 -0.66 10.66 -12.38
N VAL A 45 -0.77 10.48 -13.69
CA VAL A 45 -1.61 9.43 -14.29
C VAL A 45 -1.13 8.04 -13.87
N GLU A 46 0.18 7.86 -13.71
CA GLU A 46 0.79 6.60 -13.28
C GLU A 46 0.47 6.28 -11.82
N GLU A 47 0.56 7.28 -10.93
CA GLU A 47 0.19 7.12 -9.52
C GLU A 47 -1.30 6.82 -9.37
N LYS A 48 -2.16 7.51 -10.13
CA LYS A 48 -3.59 7.21 -10.18
C LYS A 48 -3.84 5.75 -10.58
N ARG A 49 -3.17 5.26 -11.63
CA ARG A 49 -3.26 3.85 -12.07
C ARG A 49 -2.78 2.88 -11.00
N LEU A 50 -1.67 3.20 -10.31
CA LEU A 50 -1.14 2.39 -9.22
C LEU A 50 -2.14 2.32 -8.05
N LEU A 51 -2.72 3.45 -7.64
CA LEU A 51 -3.74 3.50 -6.59
C LEU A 51 -4.98 2.67 -6.95
N PHE A 52 -5.41 2.65 -8.22
CA PHE A 52 -6.48 1.76 -8.67
C PHE A 52 -6.09 0.28 -8.63
N LYS A 53 -4.86 -0.08 -9.02
CA LYS A 53 -4.33 -1.46 -8.92
C LYS A 53 -4.32 -1.92 -7.45
N LEU A 54 -3.77 -1.10 -6.56
CA LEU A 54 -3.72 -1.38 -5.13
C LEU A 54 -5.12 -1.44 -4.50
N LYS A 55 -6.04 -0.54 -4.87
CA LYS A 55 -7.43 -0.57 -4.38
C LYS A 55 -8.10 -1.92 -4.68
N LYS A 56 -7.90 -2.46 -5.89
CA LYS A 56 -8.42 -3.78 -6.28
C LYS A 56 -7.74 -4.90 -5.50
N LEU A 57 -6.42 -4.83 -5.35
CA LEU A 57 -5.63 -5.85 -4.65
C LEU A 57 -6.05 -6.00 -3.18
N PHE A 58 -6.27 -4.87 -2.48
CA PHE A 58 -6.72 -4.85 -1.09
C PHE A 58 -8.24 -4.98 -0.91
N LYS A 59 -9.02 -5.15 -1.99
CA LYS A 59 -10.49 -5.26 -1.97
C LYS A 59 -11.18 -4.13 -1.18
N ILE A 60 -10.63 -2.92 -1.27
CA ILE A 60 -11.18 -1.74 -0.57
C ILE A 60 -12.40 -1.24 -1.38
N PRO A 61 -13.59 -1.12 -0.78
CA PRO A 61 -14.78 -0.60 -1.46
C PRO A 61 -14.57 0.85 -1.94
#